data_AF-A0A1I6YVW8-F1
#
_entry.id   AF-A0A1I6YVW8-F1
#
_cell.length_a   1.000
_cell.length_b   1.000
_cell.length_c   1.000
_cell.angle_alpha   90.00
_cell.angle_beta   90.00
_cell.angle_gamma   90.00
#
_symmetry.space_group_name_H-M   'P 1'
#
loop_
_entity.id
_entity.type
_entity.pdbx_description
1 polymer ?
#
loop_
_entity_poly.entity_id
_entity_poly.type
_entity_poly.pdbx_seq_one_letter_code
_entity_poly.pdbx_strand_id
1 'polypeptide(L)'
;MSTPSDEQNTGGGEIIIPEEDALPTPTRTGHGKMPEDIDDDVYEKAAEQERVASGLTDYAPSDIPPATDPLPPEASEAADLAQRGLLEDSEDTE
;
A
#
# COMPACT_ATOMS: atom_id res chain seq x y z
N MET A 1 10.55 65.41 40.35
CA MET A 1 11.73 65.44 39.47
C MET A 1 12.28 64.02 39.42
N SER A 2 11.91 63.24 38.40
CA SER A 2 12.45 61.89 38.17
C SER A 2 12.78 61.76 36.68
N THR A 3 13.98 61.27 36.40
CA THR A 3 14.62 61.14 35.08
C THR A 3 13.95 60.09 34.20
N PRO A 4 14.05 60.18 32.85
CA PRO A 4 13.56 59.14 31.96
C PRO A 4 14.53 57.96 31.97
N SER A 5 14.01 56.74 32.19
CA SER A 5 14.73 55.53 31.80
C SER A 5 14.38 55.24 30.34
N ASP A 6 15.36 55.51 29.50
CA ASP A 6 15.38 55.20 28.07
C ASP A 6 15.78 53.72 27.85
N GLU A 7 15.56 53.29 26.61
CA GLU A 7 15.98 52.02 25.99
C GLU A 7 15.08 50.79 26.21
N GLN A 8 13.93 50.84 25.52
CA GLN A 8 13.43 49.63 24.87
C GLN A 8 14.38 49.25 23.73
N ASN A 9 15.26 48.28 23.99
CA ASN A 9 16.06 47.62 22.97
C ASN A 9 15.16 46.70 22.11
N THR A 10 14.41 47.30 21.17
CA THR A 10 13.71 46.58 20.11
C THR A 10 14.69 46.33 18.95
N GLY A 11 15.73 45.55 19.20
CA GLY A 11 16.72 45.10 18.23
C GLY A 11 16.53 43.61 17.96
N GLY A 12 16.13 43.28 16.74
CA GLY A 12 15.65 41.97 16.31
C GLY A 12 16.49 40.76 16.72
N GLY A 13 15.77 39.70 17.08
CA GLY A 13 16.33 38.38 17.39
C GLY A 13 15.80 37.80 18.68
N GLU A 14 14.49 37.87 18.93
CA GLU A 14 13.87 37.08 19.98
C GLU A 14 14.00 35.60 19.58
N ILE A 15 15.01 34.93 20.13
CA ILE A 15 15.16 33.49 20.04
C ILE A 15 13.97 32.93 20.82
N ILE A 16 12.94 32.50 20.10
CA ILE A 16 11.83 31.75 20.66
C ILE A 16 12.42 30.41 21.12
N ILE A 17 12.76 30.30 22.40
CA ILE A 17 13.15 29.02 23.01
C ILE A 17 11.87 28.20 23.06
N PRO A 18 11.77 27.05 22.35
CA PRO A 18 10.58 26.24 22.40
C PRO A 18 10.35 25.80 23.85
N GLU A 19 9.24 26.25 24.43
CA GLU A 19 8.79 25.75 25.73
C GLU A 19 8.48 24.27 25.56
N GLU A 20 9.38 23.44 26.12
CA GLU A 20 9.18 22.06 26.56
C GLU A 20 8.09 21.28 25.79
N ASP A 21 8.54 20.56 24.76
CA ASP A 21 7.94 19.29 24.30
C ASP A 21 6.42 19.30 24.04
N ALA A 22 5.96 20.16 23.13
CA ALA A 22 4.60 20.09 22.58
C ALA A 22 4.33 18.84 21.72
N LEU A 23 5.28 17.89 21.66
CA LEU A 23 5.07 16.63 20.98
C LEU A 23 4.18 15.74 21.86
N PRO A 24 3.14 15.12 21.27
CA PRO A 24 2.35 14.14 22.00
C PRO A 24 3.26 13.02 22.51
N THR A 25 3.00 12.56 23.74
CA THR A 25 3.75 11.45 24.32
C THR A 25 3.66 10.23 23.41
N PRO A 26 4.79 9.59 23.02
CA PRO A 26 4.77 8.43 22.16
C PRO A 26 4.01 7.29 22.84
N THR A 27 2.76 7.07 22.46
CA THR A 27 2.00 5.90 22.92
C THR A 27 2.31 4.72 22.00
N ARG A 28 2.46 3.52 22.57
CA ARG A 28 2.63 2.26 21.81
C ARG A 28 1.33 1.74 21.19
N THR A 29 0.29 2.57 21.16
CA THR A 29 -0.96 2.24 20.50
C THR A 29 -0.68 2.26 19.00
N GLY A 30 -1.01 1.20 18.28
CA GLY A 30 -0.87 1.14 16.81
C GLY A 30 -1.59 2.30 16.13
N HIS A 31 -1.41 2.45 14.81
CA HIS A 31 -2.11 3.49 14.04
C HIS A 31 -3.61 3.44 14.36
N GLY A 32 -4.12 4.44 15.09
CA GLY A 32 -5.42 4.39 15.77
C GLY A 32 -6.65 4.35 14.84
N LYS A 33 -6.45 4.09 13.55
CA LYS A 33 -7.46 3.93 12.52
C LYS A 33 -7.33 2.61 11.75
N MET A 34 -6.28 1.83 12.00
CA MET A 34 -6.12 0.53 11.37
C MET A 34 -6.84 -0.52 12.22
N PRO A 35 -7.73 -1.33 11.63
CA PRO A 35 -8.35 -2.45 12.31
C PRO A 35 -7.30 -3.40 12.90
N GLU A 36 -7.64 -4.09 14.00
CA GLU A 36 -6.75 -5.07 14.63
C GLU A 36 -6.58 -6.31 13.74
N ASP A 37 -7.62 -6.67 12.99
CA ASP A 37 -7.63 -7.76 12.01
C ASP A 37 -7.70 -7.17 10.60
N ILE A 38 -6.57 -7.26 9.89
CA ILE A 38 -6.43 -6.82 8.50
C ILE A 38 -6.52 -8.06 7.63
N ASP A 39 -7.43 -8.02 6.66
CA ASP A 39 -7.51 -9.02 5.59
C ASP A 39 -6.80 -8.43 4.36
N ASP A 40 -5.55 -8.83 4.17
CA ASP A 40 -4.71 -8.33 3.07
C ASP A 40 -5.35 -8.65 1.71
N ASP A 41 -6.04 -9.79 1.57
CA ASP A 41 -6.71 -10.20 0.34
C ASP A 41 -7.86 -9.25 -0.02
N VAL A 42 -8.59 -8.77 1.00
CA VAL A 42 -9.67 -7.78 0.79
C VAL A 42 -9.11 -6.45 0.32
N TYR A 43 -8.01 -5.98 0.91
CA TYR A 43 -7.38 -4.72 0.51
C TYR A 43 -6.71 -4.81 -0.85
N GLU A 44 -6.07 -5.93 -1.16
CA GLU A 44 -5.50 -6.20 -2.48
C GLU A 44 -6.60 -6.14 -3.54
N LYS A 45 -7.71 -6.86 -3.33
CA LYS A 45 -8.85 -6.83 -4.25
C LYS A 45 -9.44 -5.43 -4.41
N ALA A 46 -9.56 -4.67 -3.33
CA ALA A 46 -10.06 -3.30 -3.40
C ALA A 46 -9.16 -2.40 -4.25
N ALA A 47 -7.83 -2.52 -4.09
CA ALA A 47 -6.85 -1.78 -4.88
C ALA A 47 -6.88 -2.17 -6.36
N GLU A 48 -7.11 -3.44 -6.68
CA GLU A 48 -7.32 -3.89 -8.06
C GLU A 48 -8.54 -3.24 -8.70
N GLN A 49 -9.67 -3.23 -7.99
CA GLN A 49 -10.91 -2.64 -8.48
C GLN A 49 -10.79 -1.12 -8.67
N GLU A 50 -10.03 -0.43 -7.82
CA GLU A 50 -9.74 0.99 -8.01
C GLU A 50 -8.92 1.26 -9.28
N ARG A 51 -7.94 0.40 -9.59
CA ARG A 51 -7.17 0.48 -10.85
C ARG A 51 -8.06 0.31 -12.08
N VAL A 52 -9.06 -0.58 -12.01
CA VAL A 52 -10.07 -0.74 -13.07
C VAL A 52 -10.98 0.49 -13.16
N ALA A 53 -11.52 0.94 -12.03
CA ALA A 53 -12.43 2.09 -11.99
C ALA A 53 -11.76 3.40 -12.45
N SER A 54 -10.46 3.55 -12.19
CA SER A 54 -9.65 4.67 -12.68
C SER A 54 -9.27 4.54 -14.15
N GLY A 55 -9.57 3.41 -14.79
CA GLY A 55 -9.23 3.13 -16.19
C GLY A 55 -7.74 2.92 -16.44
N LEU A 56 -6.96 2.65 -15.39
CA LEU A 56 -5.54 2.30 -15.53
C LEU A 56 -5.36 0.90 -16.10
N THR A 57 -6.29 0.01 -15.78
CA THR A 57 -6.34 -1.38 -16.25
C THR A 57 -7.75 -1.72 -16.73
N ASP A 58 -7.86 -2.54 -17.76
CA ASP A 58 -9.19 -2.93 -18.29
C ASP A 58 -9.94 -3.90 -17.37
N TYR A 59 -9.21 -4.76 -16.65
CA TYR A 59 -9.77 -5.80 -15.78
C TYR A 59 -8.90 -6.03 -14.54
N ALA A 60 -9.52 -6.49 -13.45
CA ALA A 60 -8.81 -6.98 -12.27
C ALA A 60 -8.36 -8.42 -12.51
N PRO A 61 -7.14 -8.82 -12.09
CA PRO A 61 -6.67 -10.21 -12.19
C PRO A 61 -7.65 -11.23 -11.59
N SER A 62 -8.29 -10.87 -10.48
CA SER A 62 -9.28 -11.69 -9.78
C SER A 62 -10.59 -11.92 -10.54
N ASP A 63 -10.90 -11.10 -11.56
CA ASP A 63 -12.10 -11.24 -12.39
C ASP A 63 -11.86 -12.09 -13.65
N ILE A 64 -10.62 -12.50 -13.93
CA ILE A 64 -10.28 -13.32 -15.08
C ILE A 64 -10.68 -14.77 -14.77
N PRO A 65 -11.61 -15.38 -15.52
CA PRO A 65 -11.97 -16.78 -15.30
C PRO A 65 -10.76 -17.68 -15.54
N PRO A 66 -10.69 -18.83 -14.85
CA PRO A 66 -9.60 -19.78 -15.06
C PRO A 66 -9.60 -20.26 -16.52
N ALA A 67 -8.40 -20.42 -17.10
CA ALA A 67 -8.17 -20.82 -18.48
C ALA A 67 -8.55 -22.30 -18.74
N THR A 68 -9.84 -22.60 -18.62
CA THR A 68 -10.42 -23.96 -18.70
C THR A 68 -11.25 -24.17 -19.96
N ASP A 69 -11.05 -23.33 -20.98
CA ASP A 69 -11.58 -23.56 -22.33
C ASP A 69 -11.13 -24.94 -22.84
N PRO A 70 -12.02 -25.76 -23.42
CA PRO A 70 -11.60 -26.98 -24.11
C PRO A 70 -10.56 -26.70 -25.20
N LEU A 71 -9.52 -27.54 -25.24
CA LEU A 71 -8.51 -27.46 -26.29
C LEU A 71 -9.11 -27.70 -27.68
N PRO A 72 -8.64 -26.96 -28.71
CA PRO A 72 -9.06 -27.20 -30.08
C PRO A 72 -8.63 -28.60 -30.54
N PRO A 73 -9.32 -29.22 -31.53
CA PRO A 73 -9.02 -30.58 -31.97
C PRO A 73 -7.62 -30.76 -32.58
N GLU A 74 -6.99 -29.66 -33.01
CA GLU A 74 -5.63 -29.62 -33.54
C GLU A 74 -4.56 -29.43 -32.44
N ALA A 75 -4.97 -29.38 -31.16
CA ALA A 75 -4.05 -29.22 -30.04
C ALA A 75 -3.12 -30.43 -29.91
N SER A 76 -1.92 -30.18 -29.39
CA SER A 76 -0.95 -31.23 -29.13
C SER A 76 -1.33 -32.03 -27.89
N GLU A 77 -0.95 -33.31 -27.85
CA GLU A 77 -1.15 -34.18 -26.68
C GLU A 77 -0.47 -33.62 -25.42
N ALA A 78 0.63 -32.87 -25.58
CA ALA A 78 1.28 -32.16 -24.49
C ALA A 78 0.39 -31.06 -23.87
N ALA A 79 -0.38 -30.34 -24.70
CA ALA A 79 -1.34 -29.33 -24.22
C ALA A 79 -2.49 -29.99 -23.44
N ASP A 80 -3.00 -31.13 -23.93
CA ASP A 80 -4.03 -31.91 -23.23
C ASP A 80 -3.54 -32.41 -21.86
N LEU A 81 -2.28 -32.87 -21.77
CA LEU A 81 -1.66 -33.26 -20.50
C LEU A 81 -1.48 -32.08 -19.55
N ALA A 82 -1.04 -30.92 -20.06
CA ALA A 82 -0.91 -29.70 -19.27
C ALA A 82 -2.26 -29.25 -18.68
N GLN A 83 -3.34 -29.25 -19.47
CA GLN A 83 -4.68 -28.90 -18.98
C GLN A 83 -5.18 -29.87 -17.90
N ARG A 84 -4.71 -31.12 -17.92
CA ARG A 84 -5.00 -32.16 -16.91
C ARG A 84 -4.06 -32.13 -15.71
N GLY A 85 -3.06 -31.25 -15.68
CA GLY A 85 -2.02 -31.23 -14.66
C GLY A 85 -1.16 -32.50 -14.64
N LEU A 86 -1.03 -33.18 -15.79
CA LEU A 86 -0.23 -34.39 -15.97
C LEU A 86 1.13 -34.11 -16.65
N LEU A 87 1.42 -32.85 -16.94
CA LEU A 87 2.74 -32.44 -17.39
C LEU A 87 3.57 -32.14 -16.14
N GLU A 88 4.65 -32.88 -15.96
CA GLU A 88 5.59 -32.68 -14.85
C GLU A 88 6.42 -31.42 -15.16
N ASP A 89 6.40 -30.43 -14.27
CA ASP A 89 7.22 -29.22 -14.42
C ASP A 89 8.69 -29.65 -14.39
N SER A 90 9.35 -29.63 -15.54
CA SER A 90 10.74 -30.02 -15.71
C SER A 90 11.74 -28.99 -15.14
N GLU A 91 11.34 -28.23 -14.12
CA GLU A 91 12.10 -27.10 -13.54
C GLU A 91 12.69 -27.40 -12.15
N ASP A 92 12.65 -28.64 -11.66
CA ASP A 92 13.38 -29.09 -10.46
C ASP A 92 14.76 -29.69 -10.81
N THR A 93 15.63 -28.90 -11.44
CA THR A 93 17.08 -29.18 -11.47
C THR A 93 17.85 -28.02 -10.88
N GLU A 94 18.16 -28.11 -9.57
CA GLU A 94 19.24 -27.36 -8.92
C GLU A 94 20.60 -28.06 -9.08
#